data_AF-A0A8B3CV89-F1
#
_entry.id   AF-A0A8B3CV89-F1
#
_cell.length_a   1.000
_cell.length_b   1.000
_cell.length_c   1.000
_cell.angle_alpha   90.00
_cell.angle_beta   90.00
_cell.angle_gamma   90.00
#
_symmetry.space_group_name_H-M   'P 1'
#
loop_
_entity.id
_entity.type
_entity.pdbx_description
1 polymer ?
#
loop_
_entity_poly.entity_id
_entity_poly.type
_entity_poly.pdbx_seq_one_letter_code
_entity_poly.pdbx_strand_id
1 'polypeptide(L)'
;MNPSTVRLNFKLNLIRHLRDGKRMTLEELSSITGVTNQKDLKEQLGELFFLGATPHVADLIQVDYDSETDTFGLILPFRFDSSLRLSIREWLALRKILEETSESNLDSNTSSIAKKILQKIISILPITGQDALASYKNTIQEAIQNGKTLILEYQSRSDEKPFQRKVDPWFLFHSLEDYLLGYCHARKAPRNFRLDHILSLIIGGESISQPAGQTKSKYIQEFEAFRKNQENSSGIAEIWHTKEVFYNLNRKLGLERSGETKVLGNVVYHLSKANIREESWFLETILPFGKNVILKSPSFLVKRAIGEIEFMLR
;
A
#
# COMPACT_ATOMS: atom_id res chain seq x y z
N MET A 1 -19.58 15.38 17.11
CA MET A 1 -19.23 14.35 16.11
C MET A 1 -18.23 13.38 16.72
N ASN A 2 -18.25 12.09 16.34
CA ASN A 2 -17.19 11.15 16.71
C ASN A 2 -15.83 11.65 16.16
N PRO A 3 -14.72 11.60 16.93
CA PRO A 3 -13.38 12.00 16.48
C PRO A 3 -12.98 11.43 15.11
N SER A 4 -13.40 10.21 14.80
CA SER A 4 -13.12 9.52 13.52
C SER A 4 -13.83 10.20 12.35
N THR A 5 -15.07 10.66 12.55
CA THR A 5 -15.88 11.37 11.55
C THR A 5 -15.31 12.77 11.28
N VAL A 6 -14.81 13.45 12.32
CA VAL A 6 -14.17 14.77 12.19
C VAL A 6 -12.89 14.65 11.35
N ARG A 7 -12.03 13.68 11.67
CA ARG A 7 -10.81 13.40 10.90
C ARG A 7 -11.11 13.05 9.44
N LEU A 8 -12.14 12.25 9.17
CA LEU A 8 -12.53 11.89 7.80
C LEU A 8 -13.01 13.10 7.00
N ASN A 9 -13.93 13.90 7.55
CA ASN A 9 -14.44 15.11 6.90
C ASN A 9 -13.34 16.12 6.61
N PHE A 10 -12.40 16.27 7.54
CA PHE A 10 -11.23 17.10 7.37
C PHE A 10 -10.38 16.64 6.18
N LYS A 11 -10.05 15.35 6.08
CA LYS A 11 -9.27 14.79 4.96
C LYS A 11 -9.98 14.98 3.62
N LEU A 12 -11.29 14.74 3.56
CA LEU A 12 -12.09 14.95 2.35
C LEU A 12 -12.10 16.42 1.92
N ASN A 13 -12.19 17.35 2.87
CA ASN A 13 -12.10 18.78 2.58
C ASN A 13 -10.71 19.17 2.07
N LEU A 14 -9.63 18.70 2.70
CA LEU A 14 -8.27 18.93 2.21
C LEU A 14 -8.10 18.44 0.77
N ILE A 15 -8.54 17.22 0.48
CA ILE A 15 -8.49 16.68 -0.88
C ILE A 15 -9.26 17.60 -1.84
N ARG A 16 -10.49 17.99 -1.49
CA ARG A 16 -11.32 18.87 -2.32
C ARG A 16 -10.65 20.20 -2.64
N HIS A 17 -9.97 20.80 -1.67
CA HIS A 17 -9.36 22.12 -1.85
C HIS A 17 -8.02 22.09 -2.58
N LEU A 18 -7.29 20.96 -2.53
CA LEU A 18 -5.98 20.80 -3.14
C LEU A 18 -5.99 20.05 -4.50
N ARG A 19 -7.06 19.32 -4.84
CA ARG A 19 -7.15 18.40 -6.01
C ARG A 19 -6.87 19.04 -7.38
N ASP A 20 -7.12 20.33 -7.55
CA ASP A 20 -7.08 20.98 -8.87
C ASP A 20 -5.75 21.72 -9.12
N GLY A 21 -4.63 21.19 -8.61
CA GLY A 21 -3.31 21.84 -8.68
C GLY A 21 -3.19 23.09 -7.82
N LYS A 22 -4.21 23.38 -7.00
CA LYS A 22 -4.21 24.50 -6.05
C LYS A 22 -3.21 24.21 -4.95
N ARG A 23 -2.39 25.21 -4.66
CA ARG A 23 -1.46 25.20 -3.54
C ARG A 23 -1.95 26.17 -2.48
N MET A 24 -1.83 25.81 -1.22
CA MET A 24 -2.32 26.62 -0.10
C MET A 24 -1.29 26.62 1.03
N THR A 25 -1.13 27.77 1.68
CA THR A 25 -0.36 27.91 2.93
C THR A 25 -1.05 27.19 4.08
N LEU A 26 -0.34 26.95 5.19
CA LEU A 26 -0.94 26.39 6.40
C LEU A 26 -2.04 27.28 6.99
N GLU A 27 -1.93 28.59 6.82
CA GLU A 27 -2.89 29.56 7.32
C GLU A 27 -4.20 29.50 6.53
N GLU A 28 -4.10 29.43 5.20
CA GLU A 28 -5.26 29.21 4.32
C GLU A 28 -5.92 27.87 4.61
N LEU A 29 -5.14 26.79 4.74
CA LEU A 29 -5.67 25.47 5.09
C LEU A 29 -6.34 25.47 6.47
N SER A 30 -5.75 26.12 7.48
CA SER A 30 -6.35 26.30 8.80
C SER A 30 -7.69 27.03 8.71
N SER A 31 -7.77 28.10 7.92
CA SER A 31 -9.00 28.90 7.76
C SER A 31 -10.13 28.11 7.10
N ILE A 32 -9.82 27.28 6.11
CA ILE A 32 -10.79 26.51 5.33
C ILE A 32 -11.25 25.25 6.07
N THR A 33 -10.33 24.62 6.80
CA THR A 33 -10.61 23.35 7.50
C THR A 33 -11.11 23.54 8.94
N GLY A 34 -10.93 24.73 9.51
CA GLY A 34 -11.31 25.05 10.88
C GLY A 34 -10.36 24.50 11.95
N VAL A 35 -9.22 23.92 11.55
CA VAL A 35 -8.22 23.39 12.50
C VAL A 35 -7.22 24.48 12.85
N THR A 36 -7.34 25.02 14.06
CA THR A 36 -6.48 26.11 14.57
C THR A 36 -5.10 25.64 15.04
N ASN A 37 -4.94 24.35 15.34
CA ASN A 37 -3.66 23.78 15.77
C ASN A 37 -2.80 23.39 14.57
N GLN A 38 -1.77 24.17 14.28
CA GLN A 38 -0.84 23.91 13.18
C GLN A 38 -0.12 22.55 13.28
N LYS A 39 0.13 22.04 14.50
CA LYS A 39 0.78 20.73 14.69
C LYS A 39 -0.14 19.59 14.26
N ASP A 40 -1.41 19.66 14.64
CA ASP A 40 -2.42 18.67 14.23
C ASP A 40 -2.68 18.75 12.72
N LEU A 41 -2.77 19.95 12.15
CA LEU A 41 -2.87 20.17 10.70
C LEU A 41 -1.71 19.51 9.94
N LYS A 42 -0.46 19.69 10.40
CA LYS A 42 0.72 19.02 9.83
C LYS A 42 0.67 17.50 9.97
N GLU A 43 0.23 17.01 11.12
CA GLU A 43 0.10 15.57 11.36
C GLU A 43 -0.95 14.92 10.44
N GLN A 44 -2.09 15.58 10.25
CA GLN A 44 -3.17 15.15 9.36
C GLN A 44 -2.80 15.26 7.88
N LEU A 45 -2.11 16.32 7.46
CA LEU A 45 -1.51 16.41 6.11
C LEU A 45 -0.49 15.29 5.90
N GLY A 46 0.30 14.99 6.92
CA GLY A 46 1.15 13.83 6.95
C GLY A 46 0.35 12.53 6.83
N GLU A 47 -0.82 12.38 7.46
CA GLU A 47 -1.67 11.19 7.34
C GLU A 47 -2.25 11.00 5.92
N LEU A 48 -2.56 12.10 5.22
CA LEU A 48 -2.97 12.07 3.81
C LEU A 48 -1.90 11.48 2.91
N PHE A 49 -0.62 11.71 3.25
CA PHE A 49 0.53 11.10 2.59
C PHE A 49 0.62 9.56 2.79
N PHE A 50 -0.20 8.96 3.66
CA PHE A 50 -0.28 7.50 3.83
C PHE A 50 -1.60 6.94 3.27
N LEU A 51 -2.38 7.72 2.52
CA LEU A 51 -3.57 7.19 1.85
C LEU A 51 -3.12 6.40 0.61
N GLY A 52 -2.84 5.13 0.84
CA GLY A 52 -2.34 4.15 -0.12
C GLY A 52 -2.11 2.81 0.57
N ALA A 53 -1.81 1.78 -0.21
CA ALA A 53 -1.60 0.45 0.35
C ALA A 53 -0.12 0.23 0.70
N THR A 54 0.23 0.41 1.97
CA THR A 54 1.49 -0.11 2.51
C THR A 54 1.50 -1.65 2.44
N PRO A 55 2.60 -2.32 2.05
CA PRO A 55 3.91 -1.77 1.71
C PRO A 55 4.10 -1.45 0.21
N HIS A 56 3.24 -1.94 -0.69
CA HIS A 56 3.57 -2.16 -2.11
C HIS A 56 2.81 -1.32 -3.15
N VAL A 57 2.23 -0.17 -2.77
CA VAL A 57 1.58 0.73 -3.74
C VAL A 57 1.97 2.16 -3.46
N ALA A 58 2.28 2.91 -4.53
CA ALA A 58 2.41 4.36 -4.50
C ALA A 58 1.17 4.96 -3.81
N ASP A 59 1.35 5.98 -2.99
CA ASP A 59 0.23 6.61 -2.29
C ASP A 59 -0.81 7.09 -3.33
N LEU A 60 -2.11 6.82 -3.11
CA LEU A 60 -3.18 7.32 -3.98
C LEU A 60 -3.18 8.85 -4.03
N ILE A 61 -2.67 9.46 -2.96
CA ILE A 61 -2.56 10.89 -2.74
C ILE A 61 -1.15 11.20 -2.23
N GLN A 62 -0.45 12.06 -2.95
CA GLN A 62 0.83 12.63 -2.52
C GLN A 62 0.62 14.09 -2.12
N VAL A 63 0.93 14.43 -0.87
CA VAL A 63 1.00 15.83 -0.43
C VAL A 63 2.38 16.36 -0.78
N ASP A 64 2.42 17.41 -1.59
CA ASP A 64 3.63 18.11 -2.00
C ASP A 64 3.77 19.41 -1.18
N TYR A 65 4.99 19.79 -0.84
CA TYR A 65 5.27 21.02 -0.11
C TYR A 65 6.36 21.80 -0.83
N ASP A 66 6.06 23.07 -1.12
CA ASP A 66 6.96 24.01 -1.78
C ASP A 66 7.48 24.98 -0.72
N SER A 67 8.79 24.91 -0.46
CA SER A 67 9.47 25.73 0.54
C SER A 67 9.72 27.16 0.08
N GLU A 68 9.71 27.45 -1.22
CA GLU A 68 9.89 28.82 -1.73
C GLU A 68 8.62 29.64 -1.51
N THR A 69 7.47 29.01 -1.66
CA THR A 69 6.15 29.65 -1.52
C THR A 69 5.44 29.33 -0.20
N ASP A 70 6.03 28.47 0.65
CA ASP A 70 5.44 27.91 1.88
C ASP A 70 4.04 27.30 1.66
N THR A 71 3.85 26.63 0.52
CA THR A 71 2.54 26.11 0.11
C THR A 71 2.51 24.60 -0.02
N PHE A 72 1.38 24.02 0.37
CA PHE A 72 1.06 22.61 0.25
C PHE A 72 0.17 22.40 -0.98
N GLY A 73 0.53 21.44 -1.81
CA GLY A 73 -0.27 20.95 -2.93
C GLY A 73 -0.62 19.49 -2.75
N LEU A 74 -1.55 19.01 -3.57
CA LEU A 74 -1.89 17.59 -3.65
C LEU A 74 -1.64 17.12 -5.08
N ILE A 75 -0.79 16.11 -5.20
CA ILE A 75 -0.52 15.39 -6.43
C ILE A 75 -1.25 14.05 -6.32
N LEU A 76 -2.04 13.70 -7.34
CA LEU A 76 -2.52 12.34 -7.52
C LEU A 76 -1.51 11.66 -8.44
N PRO A 77 -0.51 10.93 -7.90
CA PRO A 77 0.55 10.33 -8.72
C PRO A 77 0.00 9.21 -9.62
N PHE A 78 -1.23 8.75 -9.37
CA PHE A 78 -1.96 7.89 -10.28
C PHE A 78 -2.45 8.67 -11.49
N ARG A 79 -1.99 8.25 -12.67
CA ARG A 79 -2.69 8.56 -13.91
C ARG A 79 -4.05 7.86 -13.87
N PHE A 80 -5.15 8.60 -14.08
CA PHE A 80 -6.53 8.07 -14.13
C PHE A 80 -6.76 7.03 -15.25
N ASP A 81 -5.76 6.77 -16.09
CA ASP A 81 -5.77 5.70 -17.08
C ASP A 81 -5.44 4.32 -16.49
N SER A 82 -4.96 4.25 -15.24
CA SER A 82 -4.76 3.00 -14.51
C SER A 82 -5.96 2.68 -13.61
N SER A 83 -6.40 1.42 -13.61
CA SER A 83 -7.55 0.97 -12.83
C SER A 83 -7.27 1.03 -11.33
N LEU A 84 -8.23 1.54 -10.55
CA LEU A 84 -8.17 1.52 -9.08
C LEU A 84 -8.20 0.05 -8.61
N ARG A 85 -7.10 -0.43 -8.02
CA ARG A 85 -6.96 -1.82 -7.56
C ARG A 85 -7.41 -1.95 -6.11
N LEU A 86 -8.68 -2.31 -5.93
CA LEU A 86 -9.26 -2.58 -4.61
C LEU A 86 -9.19 -4.07 -4.28
N SER A 87 -8.97 -4.40 -3.01
CA SER A 87 -9.13 -5.77 -2.51
C SER A 87 -10.60 -6.17 -2.51
N ILE A 88 -10.89 -7.47 -2.35
CA ILE A 88 -12.28 -7.96 -2.26
C ILE A 88 -13.06 -7.23 -1.17
N ARG A 89 -12.43 -7.01 0.00
CA ARG A 89 -13.06 -6.30 1.12
C ARG A 89 -13.36 -4.84 0.79
N GLU A 90 -12.44 -4.16 0.13
CA GLU A 90 -12.62 -2.76 -0.29
C GLU A 90 -13.70 -2.63 -1.35
N TRP A 91 -13.77 -3.57 -2.30
CA TRP A 91 -14.85 -3.63 -3.28
C TRP A 91 -16.22 -3.86 -2.64
N LEU A 92 -16.31 -4.75 -1.65
CA LEU A 92 -17.56 -4.99 -0.91
C LEU A 92 -17.99 -3.77 -0.11
N ALA A 93 -17.05 -3.11 0.55
CA ALA A 93 -17.31 -1.87 1.28
C ALA A 93 -17.80 -0.76 0.34
N LEU A 94 -17.10 -0.56 -0.78
CA LEU A 94 -17.49 0.42 -1.80
C LEU A 94 -18.88 0.12 -2.36
N ARG A 95 -19.14 -1.15 -2.70
CA ARG A 95 -20.45 -1.59 -3.20
C ARG A 95 -21.57 -1.29 -2.20
N LYS A 96 -21.39 -1.64 -0.93
CA LYS A 96 -22.38 -1.36 0.12
C LYS A 96 -22.69 0.14 0.21
N ILE A 97 -21.65 0.98 0.22
CA ILE A 97 -21.81 2.44 0.24
C ILE A 97 -22.58 2.91 -1.00
N LEU A 98 -22.28 2.37 -2.19
CA LEU A 98 -22.96 2.75 -3.42
C LEU A 98 -24.41 2.27 -3.46
N GLU A 99 -24.73 1.09 -2.93
CA GLU A 99 -26.09 0.57 -2.80
C GLU A 99 -26.91 1.49 -1.89
N GLU A 100 -26.42 1.80 -0.69
CA GLU A 100 -27.03 2.74 0.26
C GLU A 100 -27.22 4.13 -0.37
N THR A 101 -26.23 4.61 -1.13
CA THR A 101 -26.30 5.91 -1.83
C THR A 101 -27.33 5.89 -2.96
N SER A 102 -27.47 4.76 -3.67
CA SER A 102 -28.39 4.62 -4.80
C SER A 102 -29.86 4.56 -4.37
N GLU A 103 -30.12 4.06 -3.17
CA GLU A 103 -31.45 3.95 -2.54
C GLU A 103 -31.84 5.20 -1.76
N SER A 104 -30.86 6.00 -1.33
CA SER A 104 -31.11 7.27 -0.62
C SER A 104 -31.72 8.35 -1.53
N ASN A 105 -32.62 9.18 -0.98
CA ASN A 105 -33.20 10.37 -1.64
C ASN A 105 -32.21 11.54 -1.83
N LEU A 106 -30.89 11.26 -1.86
CA LEU A 106 -29.89 12.28 -2.18
C LEU A 106 -29.96 12.61 -3.68
N ASP A 107 -29.53 13.84 -4.01
CA ASP A 107 -29.41 14.44 -5.34
C ASP A 107 -29.45 13.43 -6.52
N SER A 108 -30.42 13.62 -7.44
CA SER A 108 -30.75 12.66 -8.51
C SER A 108 -29.56 12.31 -9.41
N ASN A 109 -28.62 13.25 -9.58
CA ASN A 109 -27.38 13.04 -10.31
C ASN A 109 -26.45 12.06 -9.58
N THR A 110 -26.29 12.20 -8.26
CA THR A 110 -25.44 11.32 -7.42
C THR A 110 -25.97 9.89 -7.40
N SER A 111 -27.28 9.68 -7.26
CA SER A 111 -27.90 8.36 -7.36
C SER A 111 -27.68 7.71 -8.74
N SER A 112 -27.75 8.51 -9.82
CA SER A 112 -27.49 8.00 -11.18
C SER A 112 -26.04 7.57 -11.40
N ILE A 113 -25.07 8.30 -10.84
CA ILE A 113 -23.64 7.94 -10.90
C ILE A 113 -23.40 6.66 -10.10
N ALA A 114 -23.96 6.56 -8.89
CA ALA A 114 -23.84 5.36 -8.06
C ALA A 114 -24.36 4.11 -8.79
N LYS A 115 -25.53 4.20 -9.44
CA LYS A 115 -26.11 3.10 -10.25
C LYS A 115 -25.19 2.68 -11.41
N LYS A 116 -24.60 3.64 -12.14
CA LYS A 116 -23.66 3.35 -13.23
C LYS A 116 -22.38 2.66 -12.72
N ILE A 117 -21.87 3.08 -11.56
CA ILE A 117 -20.70 2.44 -10.95
C ILE A 117 -21.05 1.03 -10.47
N LEU A 118 -22.21 0.83 -9.82
CA LEU A 118 -22.68 -0.49 -9.38
C LEU A 118 -22.79 -1.48 -10.55
N GLN A 119 -23.36 -1.06 -11.68
CA GLN A 119 -23.43 -1.91 -12.88
C GLN A 119 -22.06 -2.35 -13.38
N LYS A 120 -21.04 -1.48 -13.30
CA LYS A 120 -19.65 -1.84 -13.63
C LYS A 120 -18.99 -2.74 -12.60
N ILE A 121 -19.33 -2.61 -11.32
CA ILE A 121 -18.77 -3.48 -10.26
C ILE A 121 -19.31 -4.90 -10.40
N ILE A 122 -20.61 -5.05 -10.66
CA ILE A 122 -21.27 -6.34 -10.81
C ILE A 122 -20.68 -7.15 -11.97
N SER A 123 -20.21 -6.50 -13.04
CA SER A 123 -19.58 -7.19 -14.17
C SER A 123 -18.15 -7.64 -13.92
N ILE A 124 -17.47 -7.09 -12.90
CA ILE A 124 -16.07 -7.38 -12.57
C ILE A 124 -15.96 -8.38 -11.41
N LEU A 125 -16.88 -8.30 -10.43
CA LEU A 125 -16.91 -9.17 -9.26
C LEU A 125 -18.24 -9.92 -9.20
N PRO A 126 -18.26 -11.21 -9.55
CA PRO A 126 -19.46 -12.03 -9.42
C PRO A 126 -19.76 -12.29 -7.93
N ILE A 127 -20.50 -11.36 -7.30
CA ILE A 127 -21.41 -11.44 -6.13
C ILE A 127 -20.95 -12.19 -4.84
N THR A 128 -19.95 -13.03 -4.80
CA THR A 128 -19.68 -13.96 -3.69
C THR A 128 -18.56 -13.52 -2.74
N GLY A 129 -18.21 -12.23 -2.68
CA GLY A 129 -16.97 -11.79 -2.00
C GLY A 129 -16.86 -12.06 -0.49
N GLN A 130 -17.98 -12.14 0.26
CA GLN A 130 -17.94 -12.46 1.70
C GLN A 130 -17.95 -13.97 1.94
N ASP A 131 -18.82 -14.70 1.23
CA ASP A 131 -18.93 -16.15 1.30
C ASP A 131 -17.67 -16.83 0.73
N ALA A 132 -17.03 -16.21 -0.26
CA ALA A 132 -15.78 -16.68 -0.85
C ALA A 132 -14.62 -16.64 0.15
N LEU A 133 -14.49 -15.61 1.00
CA LEU A 133 -13.40 -15.54 1.98
C LEU A 133 -13.53 -16.63 3.05
N ALA A 134 -14.74 -16.85 3.57
CA ALA A 134 -15.02 -17.94 4.50
C ALA A 134 -14.80 -19.31 3.85
N SER A 135 -15.26 -19.47 2.60
CA SER A 135 -15.02 -20.65 1.79
C SER A 135 -13.52 -20.91 1.58
N TYR A 136 -12.74 -19.88 1.22
CA TYR A 136 -11.29 -20.00 1.01
C TYR A 136 -10.57 -20.44 2.28
N LYS A 137 -10.95 -19.93 3.45
CA LYS A 137 -10.37 -20.40 4.72
C LYS A 137 -10.63 -21.89 4.92
N ASN A 138 -11.86 -22.34 4.71
CA ASN A 138 -12.22 -23.75 4.83
C ASN A 138 -11.44 -24.61 3.83
N THR A 139 -11.37 -24.20 2.56
CA THR A 139 -10.62 -24.91 1.52
C THR A 139 -9.12 -24.96 1.81
N ILE A 140 -8.54 -23.87 2.32
CA ILE A 140 -7.13 -23.84 2.74
C ILE A 140 -6.90 -24.80 3.91
N GLN A 141 -7.78 -24.78 4.93
CA GLN A 141 -7.67 -25.68 6.08
C GLN A 141 -7.79 -27.14 5.66
N GLU A 142 -8.74 -27.46 4.78
CA GLU A 142 -8.91 -28.79 4.19
C GLU A 142 -7.64 -29.22 3.43
N ALA A 143 -7.08 -28.36 2.59
CA ALA A 143 -5.86 -28.66 1.85
C ALA A 143 -4.65 -28.88 2.77
N ILE A 144 -4.53 -28.11 3.86
CA ILE A 144 -3.49 -28.31 4.88
C ILE A 144 -3.66 -29.66 5.57
N GLN A 145 -4.89 -30.00 5.99
CA GLN A 145 -5.19 -31.25 6.69
C GLN A 145 -4.94 -32.48 5.80
N ASN A 146 -5.32 -32.40 4.53
CA ASN A 146 -5.23 -33.50 3.58
C ASN A 146 -3.87 -33.55 2.84
N GLY A 147 -2.95 -32.63 3.14
CA GLY A 147 -1.65 -32.55 2.46
C GLY A 147 -1.80 -32.35 0.95
N LYS A 148 -2.75 -31.52 0.52
CA LYS A 148 -3.03 -31.22 -0.88
C LYS A 148 -2.52 -29.86 -1.30
N THR A 149 -2.08 -29.77 -2.55
CA THR A 149 -1.70 -28.49 -3.16
C THR A 149 -2.92 -27.60 -3.39
N LEU A 150 -2.70 -26.29 -3.46
CA LEU A 150 -3.70 -25.30 -3.86
C LEU A 150 -3.33 -24.73 -5.22
N ILE A 151 -4.35 -24.47 -6.04
CA ILE A 151 -4.25 -23.63 -7.22
C ILE A 151 -5.03 -22.35 -6.94
N LEU A 152 -4.33 -21.22 -7.01
CA LEU A 152 -4.91 -19.92 -6.73
C LEU A 152 -4.64 -18.94 -7.87
N GLU A 153 -5.64 -18.12 -8.18
CA GLU A 153 -5.50 -16.97 -9.04
C GLU A 153 -5.23 -15.74 -8.15
N TYR A 154 -4.00 -15.26 -8.18
CA TYR A 154 -3.53 -14.20 -7.30
C TYR A 154 -3.26 -12.93 -8.08
N GLN A 155 -3.84 -11.83 -7.63
CA GLN A 155 -3.49 -10.52 -8.12
C GLN A 155 -2.93 -9.71 -6.96
N SER A 156 -1.60 -9.56 -6.92
CA SER A 156 -1.02 -8.60 -5.99
C SER A 156 -1.40 -7.18 -6.41
N ARG A 157 -1.34 -6.23 -5.47
CA ARG A 157 -1.65 -4.83 -5.79
C ARG A 157 -0.67 -4.23 -6.81
N SER A 158 0.57 -4.73 -6.89
CA SER A 158 1.57 -4.28 -7.86
C SER A 158 1.47 -4.98 -9.22
N ASP A 159 0.89 -6.18 -9.29
CA ASP A 159 0.78 -6.94 -10.55
C ASP A 159 -0.32 -6.41 -11.49
N GLU A 160 0.03 -6.14 -12.76
CA GLU A 160 -0.94 -5.71 -13.78
C GLU A 160 -2.01 -6.75 -14.11
N LYS A 161 -1.64 -8.04 -14.03
CA LYS A 161 -2.53 -9.15 -14.36
C LYS A 161 -2.53 -10.17 -13.23
N PRO A 162 -3.65 -10.86 -12.98
CA PRO A 162 -3.66 -11.98 -12.08
C PRO A 162 -2.75 -13.08 -12.62
N PHE A 163 -2.13 -13.80 -11.69
CA PHE A 163 -1.33 -14.94 -12.02
C PHE A 163 -1.83 -16.18 -11.31
N GLN A 164 -1.87 -17.29 -12.03
CA GLN A 164 -2.05 -18.58 -11.40
C GLN A 164 -0.79 -18.96 -10.61
N ARG A 165 -0.99 -19.43 -9.38
CA ARG A 165 0.06 -19.95 -8.50
C ARG A 165 -0.35 -21.32 -8.00
N LYS A 166 0.58 -22.26 -8.08
CA LYS A 166 0.50 -23.53 -7.37
C LYS A 166 1.24 -23.39 -6.04
N VAL A 167 0.55 -23.68 -4.95
CA VAL A 167 1.05 -23.44 -3.60
C VAL A 167 0.86 -24.66 -2.72
N ASP A 168 1.89 -25.05 -1.98
CA ASP A 168 1.76 -26.03 -0.90
C ASP A 168 1.40 -25.28 0.37
N PRO A 169 0.14 -25.36 0.85
CA PRO A 169 -0.28 -24.58 2.00
C PRO A 169 0.38 -25.10 3.28
N TRP A 170 0.91 -24.19 4.08
CA TRP A 170 1.64 -24.51 5.30
C TRP A 170 0.87 -24.11 6.54
N PHE A 171 0.33 -22.90 6.53
CA PHE A 171 -0.33 -22.31 7.69
C PHE A 171 -1.29 -21.21 7.23
N LEU A 172 -2.46 -21.15 7.85
CA LEU A 172 -3.41 -20.06 7.69
C LEU A 172 -3.29 -19.14 8.90
N PHE A 173 -2.69 -17.98 8.70
CA PHE A 173 -2.44 -17.00 9.75
C PHE A 173 -3.58 -15.99 9.82
N HIS A 174 -4.12 -15.80 11.03
CA HIS A 174 -5.23 -14.92 11.33
C HIS A 174 -4.74 -13.69 12.12
N SER A 175 -5.00 -12.49 11.61
CA SER A 175 -4.63 -11.22 12.25
C SER A 175 -5.65 -10.13 11.87
N LEU A 176 -5.23 -8.86 11.74
CA LEU A 176 -6.05 -7.80 11.12
C LEU A 176 -6.46 -8.16 9.69
N GLU A 177 -5.59 -8.90 8.99
CA GLU A 177 -5.79 -9.44 7.66
C GLU A 177 -5.35 -10.91 7.65
N ASP A 178 -6.03 -11.75 6.88
CA ASP A 178 -5.72 -13.18 6.81
C ASP A 178 -4.66 -13.48 5.74
N TYR A 179 -3.70 -14.34 6.08
CA TYR A 179 -2.61 -14.74 5.19
C TYR A 179 -2.50 -16.26 5.07
N LEU A 180 -2.33 -16.73 3.84
CA LEU A 180 -1.85 -18.07 3.54
C LEU A 180 -0.31 -18.04 3.46
N LEU A 181 0.35 -18.77 4.35
CA LEU A 181 1.77 -19.10 4.20
C LEU A 181 1.90 -20.43 3.46
N GLY A 182 2.80 -20.50 2.48
CA GLY A 182 3.02 -21.72 1.73
C GLY A 182 4.24 -21.68 0.81
N TYR A 183 4.57 -22.83 0.24
CA TYR A 183 5.60 -22.93 -0.78
C TYR A 183 5.03 -22.56 -2.15
N CYS A 184 5.58 -21.52 -2.79
CA CYS A 184 5.17 -21.16 -4.14
C CYS A 184 6.02 -21.91 -5.16
N HIS A 185 5.42 -22.83 -5.92
CA HIS A 185 6.13 -23.64 -6.93
C HIS A 185 6.71 -22.78 -8.06
N ALA A 186 5.99 -21.74 -8.47
CA ALA A 186 6.46 -20.81 -9.50
C ALA A 186 7.71 -20.03 -9.07
N ARG A 187 7.85 -19.72 -7.78
CA ARG A 187 9.00 -18.98 -7.23
C ARG A 187 10.05 -19.87 -6.58
N LYS A 188 9.76 -21.17 -6.42
CA LYS A 188 10.58 -22.16 -5.73
C LYS A 188 11.01 -21.70 -4.33
N ALA A 189 10.10 -21.03 -3.61
CA ALA A 189 10.40 -20.40 -2.32
C ALA A 189 9.15 -20.23 -1.45
N PRO A 190 9.31 -20.12 -0.11
CA PRO A 190 8.24 -19.70 0.79
C PRO A 190 7.68 -18.33 0.43
N ARG A 191 6.35 -18.17 0.49
CA ARG A 191 5.64 -16.89 0.29
C ARG A 191 4.44 -16.79 1.21
N ASN A 192 4.02 -15.54 1.46
CA ASN A 192 2.75 -15.22 2.11
C ASN A 192 1.81 -14.63 1.06
N PHE A 193 0.54 -15.03 1.09
CA PHE A 193 -0.51 -14.58 0.19
C PHE A 193 -1.65 -14.02 1.02
N ARG A 194 -2.00 -12.75 0.80
CA ARG A 194 -3.19 -12.16 1.43
C ARG A 194 -4.45 -12.78 0.85
N LEU A 195 -5.37 -13.22 1.70
CA LEU A 195 -6.60 -13.87 1.25
C LEU A 195 -7.52 -12.92 0.46
N ASP A 196 -7.53 -11.63 0.78
CA ASP A 196 -8.34 -10.62 0.09
C ASP A 196 -7.85 -10.26 -1.33
N HIS A 197 -6.67 -10.77 -1.72
CA HIS A 197 -6.07 -10.65 -3.05
C HIS A 197 -6.21 -11.93 -3.90
N ILE A 198 -6.84 -12.97 -3.36
CA ILE A 198 -7.10 -14.22 -4.08
C ILE A 198 -8.42 -14.09 -4.82
N LEU A 199 -8.38 -14.14 -6.16
CA LEU A 199 -9.56 -14.03 -7.01
C LEU A 199 -10.33 -15.35 -7.06
N SER A 200 -9.61 -16.47 -7.14
CA SER A 200 -10.15 -17.83 -7.12
C SER A 200 -9.20 -18.79 -6.43
N LEU A 201 -9.74 -19.81 -5.76
CA LEU A 201 -8.97 -20.81 -5.01
C LEU A 201 -9.63 -22.19 -5.11
N ILE A 202 -8.85 -23.20 -5.50
CA ILE A 202 -9.28 -24.60 -5.55
C ILE A 202 -8.20 -25.53 -5.00
N ILE A 203 -8.62 -26.70 -4.50
CA ILE A 203 -7.71 -27.78 -4.13
C ILE A 203 -7.19 -28.44 -5.41
N GLY A 204 -5.87 -28.53 -5.53
CA GLY A 204 -5.20 -29.23 -6.61
C GLY A 204 -5.23 -30.75 -6.42
N GLY A 205 -5.16 -31.50 -7.53
CA GLY A 205 -5.18 -32.97 -7.48
C GLY A 205 -3.94 -33.60 -6.84
N GLU A 206 -2.80 -32.90 -6.89
CA GLU A 206 -1.52 -33.40 -6.41
C GLU A 206 -1.42 -33.41 -4.88
N SER A 207 -0.97 -34.55 -4.35
CA SER A 207 -0.56 -34.67 -2.94
C SER A 207 0.84 -34.09 -2.76
N ILE A 208 1.06 -33.44 -1.61
CA ILE A 208 2.36 -32.88 -1.22
C ILE A 208 3.26 -34.05 -0.84
N SER A 209 4.06 -34.54 -1.79
CA SER A 209 4.91 -35.74 -1.66
C SER A 209 6.07 -35.54 -0.69
N GLN A 210 6.52 -34.30 -0.50
CA GLN A 210 7.44 -33.92 0.56
C GLN A 210 7.01 -32.54 1.10
N PRO A 211 6.62 -32.42 2.38
CA PRO A 211 6.57 -31.09 2.99
C PRO A 211 8.00 -30.55 2.93
N ALA A 212 8.20 -29.27 2.56
CA ALA A 212 9.50 -28.62 2.66
C ALA A 212 9.92 -28.53 4.15
N GLY A 213 10.41 -29.64 4.68
CA GLY A 213 10.34 -30.03 6.08
C GLY A 213 11.45 -29.51 6.96
N GLN A 214 12.29 -28.61 6.47
CA GLN A 214 13.22 -27.81 7.29
C GLN A 214 13.01 -26.30 7.12
N THR A 215 12.17 -25.87 6.18
CA THR A 215 11.93 -24.44 5.90
C THR A 215 10.59 -23.95 6.48
N LYS A 216 9.59 -24.84 6.62
CA LYS A 216 8.21 -24.47 7.04
C LYS A 216 8.14 -23.83 8.44
N SER A 217 8.65 -24.50 9.47
CA SER A 217 8.57 -24.05 10.87
C SER A 217 9.37 -22.75 11.10
N LYS A 218 10.59 -22.69 10.56
CA LYS A 218 11.44 -21.49 10.60
C LYS A 218 10.77 -20.31 9.90
N TYR A 219 10.20 -20.51 8.71
CA TYR A 219 9.53 -19.43 7.97
C TYR A 219 8.25 -18.92 8.66
N ILE A 220 7.48 -19.80 9.31
CA ILE A 220 6.31 -19.37 10.11
C ILE A 220 6.78 -18.52 11.30
N GLN A 221 7.82 -18.97 12.02
CA GLN A 221 8.40 -18.20 13.13
C GLN A 221 8.98 -16.86 12.66
N GLU A 222 9.68 -16.84 11.53
CA GLU A 222 10.21 -15.61 10.93
C GLU A 222 9.10 -14.66 10.49
N PHE A 223 8.00 -15.16 9.92
CA PHE A 223 6.86 -14.34 9.54
C PHE A 223 6.13 -13.76 10.77
N GLU A 224 5.94 -14.57 11.81
CA GLU A 224 5.39 -14.10 13.08
C GLU A 224 6.31 -13.07 13.75
N ALA A 225 7.62 -13.31 13.76
CA ALA A 225 8.61 -12.38 14.28
C ALA A 225 8.70 -11.10 13.45
N PHE A 226 8.66 -11.19 12.11
CA PHE A 226 8.61 -10.04 11.21
C PHE A 226 7.38 -9.17 11.45
N ARG A 227 6.22 -9.77 11.73
CA ARG A 227 5.01 -9.00 12.08
C ARG A 227 5.05 -8.42 13.49
N LYS A 228 5.67 -9.12 14.45
CA LYS A 228 5.76 -8.67 15.86
C LYS A 228 6.87 -7.63 16.07
N ASN A 229 7.98 -7.74 15.34
CA ASN A 229 9.07 -6.78 15.37
C ASN A 229 8.86 -5.69 14.32
N GLN A 230 8.56 -4.48 14.78
CA GLN A 230 8.71 -3.26 13.97
C GLN A 230 10.19 -2.93 13.62
N GLU A 231 11.14 -3.81 13.98
CA GLU A 231 12.59 -3.56 14.03
C GLU A 231 13.47 -4.61 13.32
N ASN A 232 12.96 -5.42 12.39
CA ASN A 232 13.84 -6.27 11.58
C ASN A 232 14.48 -5.43 10.47
N SER A 233 15.60 -4.76 10.76
CA SER A 233 16.38 -4.06 9.74
C SER A 233 17.21 -5.07 8.91
N SER A 234 16.97 -5.14 7.61
CA SER A 234 17.81 -5.73 6.56
C SER A 234 19.13 -4.95 6.32
N GLY A 235 19.52 -4.08 7.25
CA GLY A 235 20.68 -3.19 7.18
C GLY A 235 20.31 -1.71 7.28
N ILE A 236 21.32 -0.86 7.13
CA ILE A 236 21.19 0.60 7.14
C ILE A 236 21.39 1.11 5.71
N ALA A 237 20.45 1.92 5.24
CA ALA A 237 20.58 2.68 4.01
C ALA A 237 21.06 4.10 4.31
N GLU A 238 21.91 4.62 3.45
CA GLU A 238 22.21 6.06 3.42
C GLU A 238 21.44 6.69 2.27
N ILE A 239 20.68 7.73 2.57
CA ILE A 239 19.88 8.48 1.59
C ILE A 239 20.24 9.96 1.63
N TRP A 240 20.47 10.53 0.45
CA TRP A 240 20.46 11.96 0.27
C TRP A 240 19.02 12.40 0.06
N HIS A 241 18.58 13.43 0.76
CA HIS A 241 17.23 13.96 0.61
C HIS A 241 17.23 15.48 0.70
N THR A 242 16.31 16.15 0.02
CA THR A 242 16.13 17.60 0.18
C THR A 242 15.42 17.91 1.51
N LYS A 243 15.36 19.19 1.89
CA LYS A 243 14.78 19.58 3.19
C LYS A 243 13.27 19.33 3.22
N GLU A 244 12.60 19.48 2.09
CA GLU A 244 11.14 19.44 1.92
C GLU A 244 10.58 18.04 2.20
N VAL A 245 11.31 17.00 1.79
CA VAL A 245 10.89 15.61 1.92
C VAL A 245 11.24 14.97 3.27
N PHE A 246 12.08 15.64 4.08
CA PHE A 246 12.60 15.08 5.34
C PHE A 246 11.50 14.67 6.30
N TYR A 247 10.48 15.51 6.49
CA TYR A 247 9.40 15.23 7.44
C TYR A 247 8.68 13.92 7.08
N ASN A 248 8.32 13.75 5.80
CA ASN A 248 7.59 12.58 5.31
C ASN A 248 8.48 11.32 5.32
N LEU A 249 9.73 11.43 4.87
CA LEU A 249 10.68 10.31 4.91
C LEU A 249 10.99 9.87 6.34
N ASN A 250 11.20 10.83 7.27
CA ASN A 250 11.46 10.52 8.67
C ASN A 250 10.30 9.78 9.32
N ARG A 251 9.06 10.16 9.00
CA ARG A 251 7.88 9.46 9.51
C ARG A 251 7.75 8.03 8.96
N LYS A 252 8.17 7.79 7.71
CA LYS A 252 8.14 6.45 7.09
C LYS A 252 9.32 5.57 7.55
N LEU A 253 10.53 6.12 7.57
CA LEU A 253 11.79 5.35 7.68
C LEU A 253 12.51 5.48 9.03
N GLY A 254 12.16 6.48 9.85
CA GLY A 254 12.92 6.81 11.06
C GLY A 254 14.34 7.27 10.72
N LEU A 255 14.47 8.50 10.21
CA LEU A 255 15.72 9.05 9.71
C LEU A 255 16.63 9.57 10.82
N GLU A 256 17.89 9.15 10.78
CA GLU A 256 18.98 9.72 11.57
C GLU A 256 19.82 10.65 10.69
N ARG A 257 19.73 11.97 10.91
CA ARG A 257 20.52 12.95 10.14
C ARG A 257 22.01 12.87 10.50
N SER A 258 22.84 12.67 9.50
CA SER A 258 24.26 13.03 9.56
C SER A 258 24.38 14.48 9.11
N GLY A 259 25.14 15.33 9.80
CA GLY A 259 25.29 16.76 9.47
C GLY A 259 25.89 17.07 8.09
N GLU A 260 26.13 16.05 7.26
CA GLU A 260 26.65 16.15 5.90
C GLU A 260 25.59 16.69 4.93
N THR A 261 26.06 17.56 4.03
CA THR A 261 25.26 18.13 2.95
C THR A 261 26.02 18.04 1.63
N LYS A 262 25.28 17.99 0.53
CA LYS A 262 25.82 18.00 -0.84
C LYS A 262 24.98 18.92 -1.70
N VAL A 263 25.64 19.69 -2.56
CA VAL A 263 24.98 20.53 -3.56
C VAL A 263 25.08 19.85 -4.92
N LEU A 264 23.96 19.75 -5.63
CA LEU A 264 23.84 19.22 -6.99
C LEU A 264 23.01 20.22 -7.81
N GLY A 265 23.67 20.95 -8.71
CA GLY A 265 23.06 22.09 -9.38
C GLY A 265 22.66 23.17 -8.36
N ASN A 266 21.39 23.56 -8.36
CA ASN A 266 20.83 24.53 -7.41
C ASN A 266 20.13 23.86 -6.20
N VAL A 267 20.23 22.54 -6.04
CA VAL A 267 19.51 21.79 -5.01
C VAL A 267 20.48 21.35 -3.90
N VAL A 268 20.08 21.57 -2.66
CA VAL A 268 20.82 21.15 -1.46
C VAL A 268 20.23 19.85 -0.92
N TYR A 269 21.09 18.83 -0.79
CA TYR A 269 20.77 17.53 -0.22
C TYR A 269 21.40 17.36 1.15
N HIS A 270 20.68 16.72 2.06
CA HIS A 270 21.12 16.32 3.39
C HIS A 270 21.24 14.80 3.47
N LEU A 271 22.29 14.31 4.13
CA LEU A 271 22.47 12.87 4.31
C LEU A 271 21.74 12.40 5.57
N SER A 272 20.94 11.36 5.43
CA SER A 272 20.33 10.63 6.55
C SER A 272 20.54 9.13 6.43
N LYS A 273 20.55 8.46 7.57
CA LYS A 273 20.51 7.01 7.68
C LYS A 273 19.10 6.54 7.98
N ALA A 274 18.71 5.43 7.36
CA ALA A 274 17.43 4.76 7.58
C ALA A 274 17.65 3.27 7.81
N ASN A 275 16.90 2.69 8.73
CA ASN A 275 16.83 1.23 8.84
C ASN A 275 16.01 0.66 7.68
N ILE A 276 16.59 -0.24 6.91
CA ILE A 276 15.90 -0.94 5.82
C ILE A 276 15.06 -2.02 6.46
N ARG A 277 13.74 -1.84 6.62
CA ARG A 277 12.90 -2.92 7.19
C ARG A 277 12.77 -4.10 6.23
N GLU A 278 12.33 -3.81 5.00
CA GLU A 278 12.27 -4.76 3.89
C GLU A 278 12.70 -4.02 2.62
N GLU A 279 13.48 -4.69 1.77
CA GLU A 279 14.15 -4.07 0.62
C GLU A 279 13.17 -3.50 -0.41
N SER A 280 12.12 -4.24 -0.74
CA SER A 280 11.14 -3.84 -1.77
C SER A 280 10.32 -2.65 -1.27
N TRP A 281 9.79 -2.73 -0.04
CA TRP A 281 9.10 -1.64 0.63
C TRP A 281 9.98 -0.40 0.77
N PHE A 282 11.27 -0.59 1.08
CA PHE A 282 12.20 0.52 1.21
C PHE A 282 12.36 1.25 -0.12
N LEU A 283 12.54 0.51 -1.23
CA LEU A 283 12.59 1.09 -2.57
C LEU A 283 11.28 1.77 -2.98
N GLU A 284 10.15 1.10 -2.81
CA GLU A 284 8.80 1.64 -3.08
C GLU A 284 8.50 2.88 -2.24
N THR A 285 9.11 3.00 -1.06
CA THR A 285 8.99 4.19 -0.20
C THR A 285 9.79 5.37 -0.74
N ILE A 286 11.02 5.14 -1.23
CA ILE A 286 11.90 6.25 -1.65
C ILE A 286 11.69 6.68 -3.10
N LEU A 287 11.33 5.75 -4.00
CA LEU A 287 11.19 6.02 -5.44
C LEU A 287 10.15 7.11 -5.78
N PRO A 288 8.98 7.19 -5.13
CA PRO A 288 7.98 8.23 -5.40
C PRO A 288 8.46 9.66 -5.12
N PHE A 289 9.50 9.83 -4.29
CA PHE A 289 10.10 11.15 -4.06
C PHE A 289 10.96 11.64 -5.23
N GLY A 290 11.21 10.78 -6.22
CA GLY A 290 11.90 11.13 -7.46
C GLY A 290 13.24 11.82 -7.20
N LYS A 291 13.48 12.94 -7.89
CA LYS A 291 14.73 13.71 -7.79
C LYS A 291 15.06 14.23 -6.37
N ASN A 292 14.07 14.28 -5.47
CA ASN A 292 14.25 14.83 -4.13
C ASN A 292 14.92 13.83 -3.18
N VAL A 293 15.04 12.54 -3.57
CA VAL A 293 15.70 11.49 -2.79
C VAL A 293 16.65 10.71 -3.68
N ILE A 294 17.88 10.51 -3.21
CA ILE A 294 18.90 9.73 -3.90
C ILE A 294 19.43 8.67 -2.94
N LEU A 295 19.24 7.40 -3.30
CA LEU A 295 19.82 6.28 -2.56
C LEU A 295 21.34 6.24 -2.77
N LYS A 296 22.11 6.39 -1.69
CA LYS A 296 23.59 6.34 -1.72
C LYS A 296 24.09 4.93 -1.48
N SER A 297 23.52 4.23 -0.50
CA SER A 297 23.91 2.86 -0.12
C SER A 297 22.72 2.13 0.52
N PRO A 298 22.70 0.78 0.48
CA PRO A 298 23.72 -0.14 -0.04
C PRO A 298 23.71 -0.27 -1.58
N SER A 299 24.87 -0.59 -2.16
CA SER A 299 25.08 -0.60 -3.63
C SER A 299 24.18 -1.57 -4.40
N PHE A 300 23.77 -2.68 -3.78
CA PHE A 300 22.86 -3.63 -4.43
C PHE A 300 21.44 -3.06 -4.56
N LEU A 301 20.94 -2.32 -3.56
CA LEU A 301 19.67 -1.61 -3.66
C LEU A 301 19.73 -0.45 -4.64
N VAL A 302 20.87 0.26 -4.72
CA VAL A 302 21.07 1.30 -5.74
C VAL A 302 20.91 0.73 -7.14
N LYS A 303 21.54 -0.42 -7.44
CA LYS A 303 21.40 -1.09 -8.75
C LYS A 303 19.95 -1.48 -9.04
N ARG A 304 19.23 -1.98 -8.03
CA ARG A 304 17.82 -2.37 -8.17
C ARG A 304 16.91 -1.16 -8.41
N ALA A 305 17.10 -0.08 -7.66
CA ALA A 305 16.38 1.18 -7.83
C ALA A 305 16.54 1.76 -9.24
N ILE A 306 17.76 1.75 -9.79
CA ILE A 306 18.04 2.20 -11.16
C ILE A 306 17.27 1.36 -12.17
N GLY A 307 17.28 0.02 -12.02
CA GLY A 307 16.53 -0.88 -12.90
C GLY A 307 15.02 -0.64 -12.89
N GLU A 308 14.45 -0.33 -11.71
CA GLU A 308 13.02 0.00 -11.59
C GLU A 308 12.69 1.35 -12.25
N ILE A 309 13.55 2.37 -12.10
CA ILE A 309 13.38 3.66 -12.78
C ILE A 309 13.48 3.51 -14.30
N GLU A 310 14.45 2.75 -14.81
CA GLU A 310 14.59 2.48 -16.24
C GLU A 310 13.38 1.76 -16.82
N PHE A 311 12.75 0.86 -16.04
CA PHE A 311 11.52 0.19 -16.44
C PHE A 311 10.32 1.16 -16.51
N MET A 312 10.22 2.10 -15.55
CA MET A 312 9.14 3.11 -15.53
C MET A 312 9.25 4.14 -16.66
N LEU A 313 10.45 4.37 -17.20
CA LEU A 313 10.71 5.33 -18.28
C LEU A 313 10.53 4.75 -19.69
N ARG A 314 10.28 3.45 -19.83
CA ARG A 314 10.00 2.76 -21.09
C ARG A 314 8.50 2.65 -21.35
#